data_AF-Q9PSF4-F1
#
_entry.id   AF-Q9PSF4-F1
#
_cell.length_a   1.000
_cell.length_b   1.000
_cell.length_c   1.000
_cell.angle_alpha   90.00
_cell.angle_beta   90.00
_cell.angle_gamma   90.00
#
_symmetry.space_group_name_H-M   'P 1'
#
loop_
_entity.id
_entity.type
_entity.pdbx_description
1 polymer ?
#
loop_
_entity_poly.entity_id
_entity_poly.type
_entity_poly.pdbx_seq_one_letter_code
_entity_poly.pdbx_strand_id
1 'polypeptide(L)' 'VTRMVILMVLGFMLAWTPYAVVAFWIFTNKGADFTATLMAVPAFFSKSSSL' A
#
# COMPACT_ATOMS: atom_id res chain seq x y z
N VAL A 1 15.57 -21.64 -3.04
CA VAL A 1 15.40 -20.80 -1.83
C VAL A 1 15.40 -19.32 -2.18
N THR A 2 16.46 -18.80 -2.81
CA THR A 2 16.57 -17.40 -3.30
C THR A 2 15.40 -16.95 -4.18
N ARG A 3 14.96 -17.77 -5.15
CA ARG A 3 13.77 -17.48 -5.99
C ARG A 3 12.50 -17.20 -5.18
N MET A 4 12.30 -17.91 -4.07
CA MET A 4 11.10 -17.73 -3.24
C MET A 4 11.18 -16.47 -2.40
N VAL A 5 12.36 -16.14 -1.86
CA VAL A 5 12.59 -14.88 -1.14
C VAL A 5 12.31 -13.67 -2.05
N ILE A 6 12.76 -13.71 -3.30
CA ILE A 6 12.54 -12.63 -4.27
C ILE A 6 11.03 -12.41 -4.51
N LEU A 7 10.26 -13.48 -4.68
CA LEU A 7 8.81 -13.38 -4.89
C LEU A 7 8.07 -12.84 -3.65
N MET A 8 8.50 -13.21 -2.45
CA MET A 8 7.93 -12.70 -1.20
C MET A 8 8.21 -11.21 -1.01
N VAL A 9 9.44 -10.75 -1.29
CA VAL A 9 9.82 -9.33 -1.19
C VAL A 9 9.08 -8.48 -2.22
N LEU A 10 8.99 -8.95 -3.47
CA LEU A 10 8.26 -8.23 -4.52
C LEU A 10 6.75 -8.17 -4.22
N GLY A 11 6.17 -9.26 -3.72
CA GLY A 11 4.77 -9.29 -3.28
C GLY A 11 4.48 -8.31 -2.15
N PHE A 12 5.38 -8.24 -1.16
CA PHE A 12 5.29 -7.28 -0.06
C PHE A 12 5.43 -5.82 -0.54
N MET A 13 6.40 -5.52 -1.40
CA MET A 13 6.57 -4.18 -1.96
C MET A 13 5.36 -3.75 -2.81
N LEU A 14 4.82 -4.63 -3.66
CA LEU A 14 3.62 -4.34 -4.44
C LEU A 14 2.40 -4.09 -3.56
N ALA A 15 2.30 -4.78 -2.42
CA ALA A 15 1.20 -4.60 -1.50
C ALA A 15 1.26 -3.28 -0.71
N TRP A 16 2.46 -2.86 -0.33
CA TRP A 16 2.67 -1.71 0.53
C TRP A 16 2.89 -0.39 -0.21
N THR A 17 3.44 -0.42 -1.42
CA THR A 17 3.68 0.79 -2.24
C THR A 17 2.44 1.65 -2.48
N PRO A 18 1.25 1.13 -2.88
CA PRO A 18 0.08 1.98 -3.09
C PRO A 18 -0.42 2.60 -1.78
N TYR A 19 -0.32 1.88 -0.66
CA TYR A 19 -0.71 2.42 0.66
C TYR A 19 0.23 3.54 1.10
N ALA A 20 1.54 3.34 0.96
CA ALA A 20 2.55 4.35 1.31
C ALA A 20 2.43 5.61 0.44
N VAL A 21 2.17 5.45 -0.86
CA VAL A 21 1.98 6.58 -1.79
C VAL A 21 0.73 7.38 -1.45
N VAL A 22 -0.40 6.71 -1.16
CA VAL A 22 -1.64 7.40 -0.77
C VAL A 22 -1.49 8.08 0.58
N ALA A 23 -0.85 7.42 1.57
CA ALA A 23 -0.55 8.03 2.86
C ALA A 23 0.34 9.27 2.72
N PHE A 24 1.41 9.18 1.93
CA PHE A 24 2.26 10.32 1.63
C PHE A 24 1.50 11.44 0.93
N TRP A 25 0.68 11.12 -0.08
CA TRP A 25 -0.14 12.09 -0.79
C TRP A 25 -1.13 12.83 0.12
N ILE A 26 -1.71 12.12 1.11
CA ILE A 26 -2.57 12.71 2.15
C ILE A 26 -1.81 13.72 3.01
N PHE A 27 -0.60 13.38 3.46
CA PHE A 27 0.19 14.26 4.32
C PHE A 27 0.71 15.51 3.59
N THR A 28 1.03 15.40 2.30
CA THR A 28 1.57 16.51 1.50
C THR A 28 0.47 17.44 0.96
N ASN A 29 -0.75 16.94 0.74
CA ASN A 29 -1.90 17.74 0.26
C ASN A 29 -2.95 17.95 1.36
N LYS A 30 -2.59 18.71 2.40
CA LYS A 30 -3.52 19.12 3.47
C LYS A 30 -4.68 19.95 2.87
N GLY A 31 -5.84 19.32 2.67
CA GLY A 31 -7.05 19.96 2.14
C GLY A 31 -7.64 19.35 0.87
N ALA A 32 -7.07 18.26 0.34
CA ALA A 32 -7.69 17.52 -0.76
C ALA A 32 -8.91 16.71 -0.26
N ASP A 33 -10.01 16.70 -1.02
CA ASP A 33 -11.18 15.85 -0.76
C ASP A 33 -10.77 14.37 -0.83
N PHE A 34 -10.62 13.75 0.35
CA PHE A 34 -10.27 12.34 0.46
C PHE A 34 -11.53 11.50 0.32
N THR A 35 -11.68 10.84 -0.83
CA THR A 35 -12.75 9.84 -0.99
C THR A 35 -12.40 8.56 -0.24
N ALA A 36 -13.35 8.02 0.53
CA ALA A 36 -13.14 6.83 1.37
C ALA A 36 -12.64 5.60 0.58
N THR A 37 -12.95 5.54 -0.71
CA THR A 37 -12.47 4.50 -1.64
C THR A 37 -10.96 4.57 -1.91
N LEU A 38 -10.36 5.77 -1.93
CA LEU A 38 -8.91 5.93 -2.14
C LEU A 38 -8.09 5.41 -0.95
N MET A 39 -8.65 5.40 0.26
CA MET A 39 -7.99 4.84 1.45
C MET A 39 -8.32 3.36 1.65
N ALA A 40 -9.54 2.92 1.33
CA ALA A 40 -9.99 1.55 1.57
C ALA A 40 -9.34 0.51 0.63
N VAL A 41 -9.14 0.84 -0.64
CA VAL A 41 -8.57 -0.10 -1.63
C VAL A 41 -7.10 -0.43 -1.30
N PRO A 42 -6.21 0.56 -1.04
CA PRO A 42 -4.83 0.27 -0.64
C PRO A 42 -4.73 -0.36 0.76
N ALA A 43 -5.66 -0.04 1.69
CA ALA A 43 -5.66 -0.59 3.04
C ALA A 43 -6.11 -2.07 3.10
N PHE A 44 -6.98 -2.51 2.19
CA PHE A 44 -7.30 -3.94 2.05
C PHE A 44 -6.08 -4.74 1.62
N PHE A 45 -5.33 -4.20 0.65
CA PHE A 45 -4.15 -4.87 0.10
C PHE A 45 -2.98 -4.91 1.11
N SER A 46 -2.79 -3.86 1.91
CA SER A 46 -1.79 -3.88 2.98
C SER A 46 -2.12 -4.90 4.08
N LYS A 47 -3.40 -4.98 4.51
CA LYS A 47 -3.86 -5.96 5.52
C LYS A 47 -3.76 -7.41 5.04
N SER A 48 -4.02 -7.69 3.77
CA SER A 48 -3.86 -9.04 3.21
C SER A 48 -2.39 -9.48 3.12
N SER A 49 -1.43 -8.56 3.12
CA SER A 49 0.01 -8.87 3.07
C SER A 49 0.68 -8.97 4.45
N SER A 50 0.02 -8.51 5.50
CA SER A 50 0.51 -8.56 6.89
C SER A 50 0.01 -9.79 7.67
N LEU A 51 -0.78 -10.65 7.02
CA LEU A 51 -1.21 -11.96 7.51
C LEU A 51 -0.31 -13.04 6.91
#